data_AF-A0A536QLW4-F1
#
_entry.id   AF-A0A536QLW4-F1
#
_cell.length_a   1.000
_cell.length_b   1.000
_cell.length_c   1.000
_cell.angle_alpha   90.00
_cell.angle_beta   90.00
_cell.angle_gamma   90.00
#
_symmetry.space_group_name_H-M   'P 1'
#
loop_
_entity.id
_entity.type
_entity.pdbx_description
1 polymer ?
#
loop_
_entity_poly.entity_id
_entity_poly.type
_entity_poly.pdbx_seq_one_letter_code
_entity_poly.pdbx_strand_id
1 'polypeptide(L)'
;MKRFSAGLAGLLIGVAGSLLQIGSAIPVAPPKARPVASESPVTVVARTCDQAIPVALPNVGLETISFNRSPDGTAFVLGARVYHRMAPYVPDEQRVLMLSLSSLGATDLAAGTDPRFSGSGSRIAFRAPRPQSDARTTELVVFDAATKREIARIADVGPTPFAWRGEELLFWRGNELRVWAAGRESHVIDAPRTLAGVYVDVRYSGDGERAVVTLYEQRPGRESAPTETYLIDTLAATSRVLIGAWWTEPSPSGHAVFASYLDHRELQLEDGRVMSAPIPFTGGVLVWTSDGRRPLLSPNELINFDSTAELETLDGQLAGLAVPTLRVNPQFIAGGDLFAGVRLGGRGPSKLELFRCRIDPRAATPTVTLYYGESSFEPWAAKRDGTAPADWEQLAERDLEVIGLHPFEIGRTPNLDPQIACDRPACPTGFVLRVVIPYAERDRAYARCFREPYAGTLTLGAAIAGFHCAPLYPAG
;
A
#
# COMPACT_ATOMS: atom_id res chain seq x y z
N MET A 1 16.47 64.67 74.96
CA MET A 1 16.96 64.61 73.56
C MET A 1 15.98 63.75 72.75
N LYS A 2 15.67 64.04 71.48
CA LYS A 2 16.02 63.20 70.29
C LYS A 2 16.25 61.70 70.64
N ARG A 3 15.68 60.68 69.98
CA ARG A 3 14.82 60.43 68.78
C ARG A 3 14.40 58.92 68.89
N PHE A 4 13.46 58.29 68.16
CA PHE A 4 12.48 58.65 67.11
C PHE A 4 11.33 57.60 67.15
N SER A 5 10.20 57.89 66.47
CA SER A 5 9.11 57.04 65.91
C SER A 5 8.90 55.60 66.45
N ALA A 6 7.72 55.14 66.91
CA ALA A 6 6.31 55.36 66.51
C ALA A 6 5.93 54.83 65.11
N GLY A 7 4.75 54.23 64.90
CA GLY A 7 3.70 53.84 65.86
C GLY A 7 2.37 53.44 65.18
N LEU A 8 1.41 52.95 65.99
CA LEU A 8 -0.02 52.62 65.70
C LEU A 8 -0.26 51.58 64.56
N ALA A 9 -0.98 50.47 64.73
CA ALA A 9 -2.26 50.16 65.39
C ALA A 9 -3.51 50.75 64.69
N GLY A 10 -4.44 49.90 64.21
CA GLY A 10 -5.67 50.35 63.57
C GLY A 10 -6.57 49.29 62.92
N LEU A 11 -7.39 48.62 63.74
CA LEU A 11 -8.73 48.06 63.43
C LEU A 11 -8.94 46.94 62.38
N LEU A 12 -10.05 46.21 62.56
CA LEU A 12 -10.66 45.32 61.57
C LEU A 12 -11.70 46.07 60.72
N ILE A 13 -11.97 45.56 59.51
CA ILE A 13 -13.32 45.20 58.99
C ILE A 13 -13.11 44.44 57.66
N GLY A 14 -13.94 43.42 57.39
CA GLY A 14 -13.82 42.59 56.18
C GLY A 14 -14.75 43.04 55.04
N VAL A 15 -14.36 42.74 53.81
CA VAL A 15 -15.21 42.77 52.61
C VAL A 15 -14.94 41.49 51.81
N ALA A 16 -15.98 40.86 51.27
CA ALA A 16 -15.83 39.65 50.46
C ALA A 16 -15.23 39.98 49.09
N GLY A 17 -14.04 39.42 48.79
CA GLY A 17 -13.42 39.46 47.48
C GLY A 17 -13.47 38.07 46.83
N SER A 18 -14.18 37.95 45.71
CA SER A 18 -14.34 36.69 44.97
C SER A 18 -13.06 36.30 44.22
N LEU A 19 -12.23 35.44 44.84
CA LEU A 19 -11.14 34.77 44.14
C LEU A 19 -11.71 33.66 43.23
N LEU A 20 -11.51 33.84 41.92
CA LEU A 20 -11.80 32.84 40.91
C LEU A 20 -11.06 31.53 41.22
N GLN A 21 -11.78 30.41 41.20
CA GLN A 21 -11.15 29.09 41.19
C GLN A 21 -10.39 28.94 39.87
N ILE A 22 -9.05 28.97 39.94
CA ILE A 22 -8.21 28.53 38.83
C ILE A 22 -8.55 27.06 38.59
N GLY A 23 -9.05 26.75 37.40
CA GLY A 23 -9.69 25.47 37.11
C GLY A 23 -8.76 24.28 37.34
N SER A 24 -9.30 23.23 37.97
CA SER A 24 -8.60 21.96 38.15
C SER A 24 -8.06 21.47 36.81
N ALA A 25 -6.74 21.33 36.70
CA ALA A 25 -6.13 20.72 35.54
C ALA A 25 -6.69 19.29 35.38
N ILE A 26 -7.27 18.99 34.21
CA ILE A 26 -7.71 17.63 33.88
C ILE A 26 -6.45 16.75 33.95
N PRO A 27 -6.46 15.64 34.70
CA PRO A 27 -5.30 14.78 34.79
C PRO A 27 -4.97 14.25 33.40
N VAL A 28 -3.77 14.60 32.90
CA VAL A 28 -3.21 13.98 31.70
C VAL A 28 -3.18 12.48 31.96
N ALA A 29 -3.85 11.70 31.10
CA ALA A 29 -3.86 10.26 31.25
C ALA A 29 -2.40 9.75 31.21
N PRO A 30 -2.00 8.85 32.14
CA PRO A 30 -0.68 8.27 32.07
C PRO A 30 -0.49 7.60 30.71
N PRO A 31 0.73 7.62 30.12
CA PRO A 31 0.97 7.01 28.83
C PRO A 31 0.49 5.56 28.87
N LYS A 32 -0.41 5.19 27.95
CA LYS A 32 -0.85 3.80 27.79
C LYS A 32 0.40 2.94 27.71
N ALA A 33 0.51 1.93 28.58
CA ALA A 33 1.58 0.96 28.47
C ALA A 33 1.51 0.36 27.06
N ARG A 34 2.59 0.53 26.28
CA ARG A 34 2.72 -0.11 24.96
C ARG A 34 2.42 -1.61 25.14
N PRO A 35 1.56 -2.21 24.30
CA PRO A 35 1.40 -3.65 24.29
C PRO A 35 2.78 -4.29 24.12
N VAL A 36 3.26 -5.02 25.11
CA VAL A 36 4.52 -5.76 24.98
C VAL A 36 4.30 -6.79 23.88
N ALA A 37 4.97 -6.59 22.75
CA ALA A 37 4.81 -7.46 21.60
C ALA A 37 5.22 -8.88 22.00
N SER A 38 4.29 -9.84 21.89
CA SER A 38 4.61 -11.26 22.05
C SER A 38 5.72 -11.62 21.05
N GLU A 39 6.89 -12.01 21.56
CA GLU A 39 8.11 -12.25 20.77
C GLU A 39 8.08 -13.58 20.01
N SER A 40 7.09 -14.44 20.27
CA SER A 40 6.92 -15.72 19.58
C SER A 40 7.00 -15.53 18.07
N PRO A 41 7.95 -16.15 17.36
CA PRO A 41 8.06 -16.03 15.92
C PRO A 41 6.80 -16.64 15.30
N VAL A 42 5.94 -15.79 14.73
CA VAL A 42 4.72 -16.23 14.06
C VAL A 42 5.14 -17.07 12.86
N THR A 43 4.98 -18.39 12.97
CA THR A 43 5.21 -19.32 11.87
C THR A 43 4.22 -19.00 10.77
N VAL A 44 4.72 -18.64 9.60
CA VAL A 44 3.87 -18.46 8.42
C VAL A 44 3.34 -19.84 8.02
N VAL A 45 2.04 -20.05 8.15
CA VAL A 45 1.39 -21.32 7.81
C VAL A 45 1.13 -21.33 6.30
N ALA A 46 1.70 -22.31 5.59
CA ALA A 46 1.55 -22.43 4.15
C ALA A 46 0.08 -22.61 3.72
N ARG A 47 -0.38 -21.77 2.78
CA ARG A 47 -1.77 -21.69 2.32
C ARG A 47 -1.84 -21.21 0.88
N THR A 48 -2.83 -21.69 0.13
CA THR A 48 -3.23 -21.12 -1.17
C THR A 48 -4.60 -20.47 -1.04
N CYS A 49 -4.74 -19.23 -1.52
CA CYS A 49 -5.98 -18.46 -1.54
C CYS A 49 -6.60 -18.42 -2.95
N ASP A 50 -7.09 -19.55 -3.45
CA ASP A 50 -7.59 -19.72 -4.83
C ASP A 50 -9.12 -19.75 -4.96
N GLN A 51 -9.85 -20.13 -3.91
CA GLN A 51 -11.30 -20.32 -3.97
C GLN A 51 -12.06 -19.00 -3.79
N ALA A 52 -12.41 -18.36 -4.91
CA ALA A 52 -13.25 -17.16 -4.93
C ALA A 52 -14.63 -17.37 -4.27
N ILE A 53 -15.06 -16.37 -3.50
CA ILE A 53 -16.36 -16.34 -2.79
C ILE A 53 -17.24 -15.29 -3.48
N PRO A 54 -18.47 -15.62 -3.90
CA PRO A 54 -19.39 -14.66 -4.49
C PRO A 54 -19.89 -13.65 -3.43
N VAL A 55 -19.87 -12.36 -3.78
CA VAL A 55 -20.36 -11.25 -2.94
C VAL A 55 -21.56 -10.61 -3.63
N ALA A 56 -22.65 -10.38 -2.87
CA ALA A 56 -23.85 -9.73 -3.36
C ALA A 56 -23.76 -8.20 -3.18
N LEU A 57 -23.34 -7.51 -4.24
CA LEU A 57 -23.39 -6.04 -4.35
C LEU A 57 -24.74 -5.60 -4.95
N PRO A 58 -25.31 -4.45 -4.53
CA PRO A 58 -26.70 -4.08 -4.82
C PRO A 58 -26.95 -3.58 -6.26
N ASN A 59 -25.91 -3.37 -7.07
CA ASN A 59 -26.03 -2.90 -8.46
C ASN A 59 -24.91 -3.50 -9.33
N VAL A 60 -25.25 -3.93 -10.55
CA VAL A 60 -24.33 -4.56 -11.51
C VAL A 60 -23.32 -3.55 -12.10
N GLY A 61 -23.68 -2.26 -12.14
CA GLY A 61 -22.81 -1.16 -12.58
C GLY A 61 -22.00 -0.49 -11.46
N LEU A 62 -21.85 -1.14 -10.31
CA LEU A 62 -21.16 -0.58 -9.15
C LEU A 62 -19.68 -1.00 -9.14
N GLU A 63 -18.78 -0.02 -9.19
CA GLU A 63 -17.37 -0.22 -8.96
C GLU A 63 -17.05 -0.10 -7.46
N THR A 64 -16.28 -1.03 -6.91
CA THR A 64 -15.60 -0.83 -5.62
C THR A 64 -14.25 -0.18 -5.87
N ILE A 65 -13.96 0.92 -5.19
CA ILE A 65 -12.68 1.67 -5.32
C ILE A 65 -11.80 1.56 -4.07
N SER A 66 -12.38 1.38 -2.90
CA SER A 66 -11.69 1.32 -1.62
C SER A 66 -12.51 0.50 -0.62
N PHE A 67 -11.86 -0.12 0.37
CA PHE A 67 -12.54 -0.84 1.43
C PHE A 67 -11.70 -0.85 2.71
N ASN A 68 -12.38 -1.00 3.86
CA ASN A 68 -11.74 -1.10 5.16
C ASN A 68 -12.48 -2.11 6.05
N ARG A 69 -11.71 -2.83 6.87
CA ARG A 69 -12.19 -3.94 7.71
C ARG A 69 -12.63 -3.42 9.08
N SER A 70 -13.74 -3.96 9.57
CA SER A 70 -14.10 -3.84 11.00
C SER A 70 -13.02 -4.46 11.89
N PRO A 71 -12.71 -3.88 13.07
CA PRO A 71 -11.73 -4.45 14.00
C PRO A 71 -12.09 -5.87 14.45
N ASP A 72 -13.37 -6.17 14.66
CA ASP A 72 -13.84 -7.52 14.99
C ASP A 72 -13.76 -8.51 13.80
N GLY A 73 -13.58 -8.02 12.57
CA GLY A 73 -13.48 -8.82 11.36
C GLY A 73 -14.81 -9.43 10.88
N THR A 74 -15.96 -8.95 11.34
CA THR A 74 -17.29 -9.45 10.95
C THR A 74 -17.85 -8.78 9.69
N ALA A 75 -17.35 -7.58 9.37
CA ALA A 75 -17.83 -6.74 8.27
C ALA A 75 -16.72 -5.95 7.56
N PHE A 76 -17.01 -5.53 6.33
CA PHE A 76 -16.30 -4.50 5.60
C PHE A 76 -17.15 -3.26 5.41
N VAL A 77 -16.51 -2.10 5.30
CA VAL A 77 -17.11 -0.89 4.76
C VAL A 77 -16.43 -0.55 3.43
N LEU A 78 -17.22 -0.25 2.40
CA LEU A 78 -16.80 -0.16 1.00
C LEU A 78 -17.05 1.25 0.45
N GLY A 79 -16.02 1.85 -0.16
CA GLY A 79 -16.16 3.04 -1.00
C GLY A 79 -16.44 2.60 -2.43
N ALA A 80 -17.54 3.11 -3.00
CA ALA A 80 -18.04 2.68 -4.29
C ALA A 80 -18.40 3.85 -5.22
N ARG A 81 -18.39 3.57 -6.53
CA ARG A 81 -18.83 4.47 -7.59
C ARG A 81 -19.86 3.78 -8.47
N VAL A 82 -20.79 4.55 -9.03
CA VAL A 82 -21.70 4.08 -10.09
C VAL A 82 -21.50 4.97 -11.31
N TYR A 83 -21.37 4.32 -12.47
CA TYR A 83 -21.28 4.97 -13.77
C TYR A 83 -22.46 4.52 -14.62
N HIS A 84 -23.45 5.39 -14.82
CA HIS A 84 -24.59 5.14 -15.71
C HIS A 84 -24.22 5.35 -17.18
N ARG A 85 -23.11 6.05 -17.45
CA ARG A 85 -22.52 6.29 -18.78
C ARG A 85 -20.99 6.16 -18.72
N MET A 86 -20.37 5.61 -19.75
CA MET A 86 -18.90 5.46 -19.81
C MET A 86 -18.12 6.74 -20.20
N ALA A 87 -18.78 7.91 -20.23
CA ALA A 87 -18.12 9.20 -20.46
C ALA A 87 -18.93 10.37 -19.85
N PRO A 88 -18.27 11.36 -19.23
CA PRO A 88 -16.84 11.39 -18.83
C PRO A 88 -16.56 10.44 -17.64
N TYR A 89 -15.29 10.29 -17.24
CA TYR A 89 -14.87 9.49 -16.06
C TYR A 89 -15.29 10.08 -14.69
N VAL A 90 -16.33 10.91 -14.65
CA VAL A 90 -16.96 11.38 -13.41
C VAL A 90 -18.05 10.38 -13.04
N PRO A 91 -18.03 9.77 -11.85
CA PRO A 91 -19.10 8.86 -11.45
C PRO A 91 -20.40 9.63 -11.27
N ASP A 92 -21.50 9.11 -11.82
CA ASP A 92 -22.84 9.67 -11.62
C ASP A 92 -23.24 9.60 -10.12
N GLU A 93 -22.73 8.60 -9.39
CA GLU A 93 -22.97 8.43 -7.94
C GLU A 93 -21.73 7.94 -7.19
N GLN A 94 -21.60 8.34 -5.92
CA GLN A 94 -20.60 7.84 -4.97
C GLN A 94 -21.31 7.29 -3.73
N ARG A 95 -21.03 6.05 -3.34
CA ARG A 95 -21.76 5.32 -2.28
C ARG A 95 -20.82 4.70 -1.26
N VAL A 96 -21.25 4.70 0.00
CA VAL A 96 -20.62 4.02 1.13
C VAL A 96 -21.50 2.83 1.51
N LEU A 97 -20.98 1.61 1.35
CA LEU A 97 -21.70 0.37 1.66
C LEU A 97 -21.11 -0.31 2.90
N MET A 98 -21.93 -1.07 3.63
CA MET A 98 -21.47 -2.03 4.66
C MET A 98 -21.80 -3.46 4.20
N LEU A 99 -20.76 -4.28 4.05
CA LEU A 99 -20.83 -5.69 3.69
C LEU A 99 -20.61 -6.56 4.92
N SER A 100 -21.58 -7.40 5.28
CA SER A 100 -21.38 -8.40 6.34
C SER A 100 -20.76 -9.67 5.77
N LEU A 101 -19.77 -10.26 6.46
CA LEU A 101 -19.12 -11.49 6.04
C LEU A 101 -19.94 -12.75 6.35
N SER A 102 -20.95 -12.68 7.23
CA SER A 102 -21.83 -13.82 7.53
C SER A 102 -22.97 -13.99 6.51
N SER A 103 -23.42 -12.90 5.88
CA SER A 103 -24.47 -12.92 4.84
C SER A 103 -23.95 -12.68 3.42
N LEU A 104 -22.72 -12.16 3.28
CA LEU A 104 -22.08 -11.74 2.01
C LEU A 104 -22.90 -10.70 1.20
N GLY A 105 -23.87 -10.04 1.84
CA GLY A 105 -24.68 -8.97 1.26
C GLY A 105 -24.25 -7.58 1.72
N ALA A 106 -24.19 -6.63 0.79
CA ALA A 106 -23.89 -5.24 1.07
C ALA A 106 -25.16 -4.38 1.26
N THR A 107 -25.17 -3.56 2.31
CA THR A 107 -26.21 -2.56 2.61
C THR A 107 -25.67 -1.16 2.31
N ASP A 108 -26.46 -0.30 1.67
CA ASP A 108 -26.08 1.12 1.49
C ASP A 108 -26.21 1.89 2.81
N LEU A 109 -25.29 2.84 3.06
CA LEU A 109 -25.28 3.69 4.26
C LEU A 109 -25.47 5.17 3.92
N ALA A 110 -24.74 5.67 2.93
CA ALA A 110 -24.60 7.10 2.64
C ALA A 110 -23.95 7.36 1.27
N ALA A 111 -24.11 8.58 0.76
CA ALA A 111 -23.31 9.04 -0.37
C ALA A 111 -21.91 9.47 0.10
N GLY A 112 -20.85 9.01 -0.58
CA GLY A 112 -19.46 9.34 -0.23
C GLY A 112 -18.40 8.34 -0.73
N THR A 113 -17.13 8.56 -0.34
CA THR A 113 -16.00 7.66 -0.68
C THR A 113 -15.06 7.38 0.49
N ASP A 114 -14.21 6.37 0.31
CA ASP A 114 -13.05 6.05 1.15
C ASP A 114 -13.34 5.82 2.64
N PRO A 115 -14.38 5.04 2.98
CA PRO A 115 -14.80 4.83 4.37
C PRO A 115 -13.76 4.03 5.17
N ARG A 116 -13.61 4.40 6.46
CA ARG A 116 -12.72 3.74 7.42
C ARG A 116 -13.39 3.60 8.79
N PHE A 117 -13.32 2.42 9.38
CA PHE A 117 -13.71 2.17 10.77
C PHE A 117 -12.70 2.79 11.75
N SER A 118 -13.25 3.28 12.86
CA SER A 118 -12.54 3.55 14.11
C SER A 118 -11.94 2.28 14.73
N GLY A 119 -10.97 2.43 15.63
CA GLY A 119 -10.29 1.31 16.28
C GLY A 119 -11.20 0.44 17.17
N SER A 120 -12.35 0.95 17.63
CA SER A 120 -13.40 0.12 18.27
C SER A 120 -14.42 -0.46 17.29
N GLY A 121 -14.46 0.03 16.05
CA GLY A 121 -15.52 -0.26 15.08
C GLY A 121 -16.84 0.49 15.34
N SER A 122 -16.99 1.20 16.46
CA SER A 122 -18.22 1.92 16.82
C SER A 122 -18.58 3.07 15.88
N ARG A 123 -17.57 3.63 15.19
CA ARG A 123 -17.70 4.71 14.20
C ARG A 123 -17.10 4.35 12.86
N ILE A 124 -17.63 4.95 11.81
CA ILE A 124 -17.08 5.00 10.46
C ILE A 124 -16.86 6.48 10.10
N ALA A 125 -15.74 6.81 9.47
CA ALA A 125 -15.54 8.11 8.81
C ALA A 125 -15.38 7.92 7.31
N PHE A 126 -15.95 8.80 6.49
CA PHE A 126 -15.86 8.78 5.02
C PHE A 126 -15.86 10.21 4.45
N ARG A 127 -15.48 10.37 3.18
CA ARG A 127 -15.55 11.66 2.49
C ARG A 127 -16.97 11.91 1.97
N ALA A 128 -17.50 13.11 2.20
CA ALA A 128 -18.64 13.58 1.42
C ALA A 128 -18.28 13.65 -0.08
N PRO A 129 -19.24 13.45 -1.00
CA PRO A 129 -19.05 13.79 -2.40
C PRO A 129 -18.69 15.27 -2.53
N ARG A 130 -17.67 15.59 -3.33
CA ARG A 130 -17.24 16.98 -3.51
C ARG A 130 -18.33 17.80 -4.21
N PRO A 131 -18.61 19.03 -3.75
CA PRO A 131 -19.68 19.86 -4.32
C PRO A 131 -19.40 20.32 -5.76
N GLN A 132 -18.12 20.35 -6.16
CA GLN A 132 -17.64 20.65 -7.51
C GLN A 132 -16.44 19.73 -7.83
N SER A 133 -16.23 19.38 -9.10
CA SER A 133 -15.24 18.36 -9.51
C SER A 133 -13.78 18.79 -9.35
N ASP A 134 -13.53 20.10 -9.35
CA ASP A 134 -12.25 20.78 -9.14
C ASP A 134 -12.03 21.27 -7.69
N ALA A 135 -13.03 21.12 -6.81
CA ALA A 135 -12.94 21.53 -5.41
C ALA A 135 -11.72 20.91 -4.72
N ARG A 136 -10.85 21.75 -4.15
CA ARG A 136 -9.58 21.33 -3.53
C ARG A 136 -9.74 20.72 -2.14
N THR A 137 -10.85 21.01 -1.46
CA THR A 137 -11.23 20.42 -0.18
C THR A 137 -12.48 19.56 -0.32
N THR A 138 -12.74 18.72 0.67
CA THR A 138 -14.03 18.06 0.89
C THR A 138 -14.36 18.06 2.39
N GLU A 139 -15.52 17.53 2.75
CA GLU A 139 -15.89 17.27 4.13
C GLU A 139 -15.59 15.82 4.51
N LEU A 140 -15.18 15.59 5.76
CA LEU A 140 -15.26 14.26 6.37
C LEU A 140 -16.55 14.15 7.18
N VAL A 141 -17.26 13.04 6.98
CA VAL A 141 -18.52 12.71 7.63
C VAL A 141 -18.26 11.55 8.59
N VAL A 142 -18.66 11.71 9.85
CA VAL A 142 -18.50 10.68 10.88
C VAL A 142 -19.87 10.09 11.20
N PHE A 143 -20.00 8.78 11.02
CA PHE A 143 -21.18 8.00 11.35
C PHE A 143 -20.95 7.15 12.61
N ASP A 144 -22.00 7.02 13.42
CA ASP A 144 -22.16 5.93 14.36
C ASP A 144 -22.54 4.64 13.60
N ALA A 145 -21.77 3.58 13.76
CA ALA A 145 -21.87 2.37 12.95
C ALA A 145 -23.07 1.48 13.34
N ALA A 146 -23.52 1.55 14.59
CA ALA A 146 -24.62 0.74 15.11
C ALA A 146 -25.99 1.32 14.71
N THR A 147 -26.16 2.63 14.87
CA THR A 147 -27.39 3.36 14.50
C THR A 147 -27.44 3.79 13.04
N LYS A 148 -26.29 3.74 12.34
CA LYS A 148 -26.12 4.13 10.93
C LYS A 148 -26.52 5.59 10.67
N ARG A 149 -26.08 6.49 11.55
CA ARG A 149 -26.41 7.93 11.51
C ARG A 149 -25.17 8.80 11.57
N GLU A 150 -25.22 9.93 10.89
CA GLU A 150 -24.25 11.01 11.03
C GLU A 150 -24.25 11.56 12.46
N ILE A 151 -23.06 11.70 13.05
CA ILE A 151 -22.83 12.28 14.37
C ILE A 151 -21.91 13.50 14.34
N ALA A 152 -21.12 13.68 13.27
CA ALA A 152 -20.33 14.88 13.03
C ALA A 152 -19.97 15.06 11.55
N ARG A 153 -19.67 16.30 11.18
CA ARG A 153 -19.19 16.72 9.86
C ARG A 153 -18.04 17.71 10.06
N ILE A 154 -16.95 17.50 9.33
CA ILE A 154 -15.69 18.25 9.44
C ILE A 154 -15.42 18.88 8.08
N ALA A 155 -15.55 20.21 8.00
CA ALA A 155 -15.33 20.97 6.78
C ALA A 155 -13.83 21.15 6.44
N ASP A 156 -13.55 21.61 5.22
CA ASP A 156 -12.23 22.01 4.75
C ASP A 156 -11.11 20.99 5.02
N VAL A 157 -11.37 19.73 4.65
CA VAL A 157 -10.38 18.64 4.72
C VAL A 157 -9.71 18.46 3.36
N GLY A 158 -8.40 18.21 3.36
CA GLY A 158 -7.61 17.99 2.15
C GLY A 158 -7.95 16.70 1.40
N PRO A 159 -7.49 16.56 0.13
CA PRO A 159 -7.71 15.38 -0.70
C PRO A 159 -6.83 14.19 -0.27
N THR A 160 -5.70 14.48 0.39
CA THR A 160 -4.82 13.53 1.06
C THR A 160 -5.58 12.63 2.05
N PRO A 161 -5.32 11.31 2.10
CA PRO A 161 -5.97 10.38 3.02
C PRO A 161 -6.04 10.79 4.49
N PHE A 162 -6.98 10.16 5.19
CA PHE A 162 -7.28 10.29 6.61
C PHE A 162 -7.27 8.91 7.27
N ALA A 163 -7.18 8.84 8.59
CA ALA A 163 -7.18 7.58 9.35
C ALA A 163 -7.73 7.75 10.76
N TRP A 164 -7.90 6.65 11.49
CA TRP A 164 -8.27 6.67 12.91
C TRP A 164 -7.06 6.28 13.76
N ARG A 165 -6.89 6.98 14.89
CA ARG A 165 -6.03 6.57 16.00
C ARG A 165 -6.91 6.20 17.18
N GLY A 166 -7.32 4.93 17.24
CA GLY A 166 -8.39 4.48 18.12
C GLY A 166 -9.71 5.21 17.80
N GLU A 167 -10.12 6.13 18.67
CA GLU A 167 -11.35 6.93 18.56
C GLU A 167 -11.12 8.38 18.12
N GLU A 168 -9.89 8.70 17.71
CA GLU A 168 -9.48 10.01 17.23
C GLU A 168 -9.32 9.97 15.70
N LEU A 169 -9.92 10.92 14.98
CA LEU A 169 -9.88 10.97 13.51
C LEU A 169 -8.76 11.90 13.03
N LEU A 170 -7.71 11.35 12.42
CA LEU A 170 -6.55 12.06 11.87
C LEU A 170 -6.82 12.50 10.42
N PHE A 171 -6.64 13.78 10.12
CA PHE A 171 -6.86 14.35 8.79
C PHE A 171 -5.97 15.57 8.52
N TRP A 172 -5.68 15.85 7.26
CA TRP A 172 -4.93 17.05 6.86
C TRP A 172 -5.87 18.21 6.52
N ARG A 173 -5.53 19.42 6.99
CA ARG A 173 -6.09 20.70 6.51
C ARG A 173 -4.95 21.58 6.02
N GLY A 174 -4.85 21.75 4.70
CA GLY A 174 -3.70 22.41 4.08
C GLY A 174 -2.41 21.62 4.38
N ASN A 175 -1.51 22.24 5.15
CA ASN A 175 -0.25 21.61 5.60
C ASN A 175 -0.30 21.17 7.07
N GLU A 176 -1.42 21.31 7.79
CA GLU A 176 -1.55 20.86 9.19
C GLU A 176 -2.11 19.43 9.25
N LEU A 177 -1.46 18.52 9.97
CA LEU A 177 -2.11 17.30 10.45
C LEU A 177 -2.91 17.68 11.70
N ARG A 178 -4.21 17.44 11.64
CA ARG A 178 -5.16 17.72 12.70
C ARG A 178 -5.85 16.44 13.14
N VAL A 179 -6.36 16.45 14.36
CA VAL A 179 -7.10 15.35 14.95
C VAL A 179 -8.45 15.83 15.44
N TRP A 180 -9.51 15.08 15.15
CA TRP A 180 -10.85 15.30 15.68
C TRP A 180 -11.21 14.24 16.71
N ALA A 181 -11.67 14.66 17.88
CA ALA A 181 -12.15 13.78 18.93
C ALA A 181 -13.32 14.44 19.69
N ALA A 182 -14.41 13.69 19.89
CA ALA A 182 -15.57 14.11 20.69
C ALA A 182 -16.10 15.53 20.36
N GLY A 183 -16.18 15.88 19.06
CA GLY A 183 -16.69 17.17 18.60
C GLY A 183 -15.69 18.34 18.66
N ARG A 184 -14.42 18.08 18.96
CA ARG A 184 -13.35 19.09 18.99
C ARG A 184 -12.23 18.71 18.03
N GLU A 185 -11.58 19.72 17.46
CA GLU A 185 -10.32 19.54 16.73
C GLU A 185 -9.12 20.03 17.57
N SER A 186 -7.96 19.43 17.35
CA SER A 186 -6.66 19.97 17.74
C SER A 186 -5.61 19.73 16.66
N HIS A 187 -4.54 20.54 16.68
CA HIS A 187 -3.33 20.33 15.88
C HIS A 187 -2.54 19.11 16.37
N VAL A 188 -1.79 18.47 15.48
CA VAL A 188 -0.88 17.36 15.79
C VAL A 188 0.56 17.73 15.41
N ILE A 189 0.79 18.02 14.12
CA ILE A 189 2.10 18.41 13.58
C ILE A 189 1.87 19.15 12.25
N ASP A 190 2.77 20.05 11.89
CA ASP A 190 2.84 20.57 10.52
C ASP A 190 3.53 19.57 9.58
N ALA A 191 3.14 19.57 8.31
CA ALA A 191 3.82 18.80 7.28
C ALA A 191 5.29 19.25 7.14
N PRO A 192 6.26 18.33 6.99
CA PRO A 192 7.68 18.69 6.78
C PRO A 192 7.95 19.55 5.52
N ARG A 193 6.95 19.62 4.63
CA ARG A 193 6.93 20.33 3.36
C ARG A 193 5.53 20.83 3.08
N THR A 194 5.40 21.78 2.16
CA THR A 194 4.09 22.12 1.60
C THR A 194 3.52 20.95 0.80
N LEU A 195 2.29 20.53 1.13
CA LEU A 195 1.54 19.52 0.39
C LEU A 195 0.77 20.14 -0.79
N ALA A 196 0.63 21.47 -0.82
CA ALA A 196 0.00 22.19 -1.91
C ALA A 196 0.93 22.30 -3.13
N GLY A 197 0.42 21.93 -4.30
CA GLY A 197 1.11 22.08 -5.60
C GLY A 197 2.03 20.93 -5.99
N VAL A 198 2.12 19.87 -5.17
CA VAL A 198 2.89 18.65 -5.43
C VAL A 198 1.95 17.45 -5.52
N TYR A 199 2.40 16.35 -6.16
CA TYR A 199 1.74 15.07 -5.98
C TYR A 199 2.25 14.44 -4.68
N VAL A 200 1.32 13.93 -3.88
CA VAL A 200 1.58 13.39 -2.55
C VAL A 200 0.72 12.17 -2.31
N ASP A 201 1.34 11.09 -1.84
CA ASP A 201 0.67 9.95 -1.24
C ASP A 201 0.78 10.06 0.29
N VAL A 202 -0.28 9.68 1.01
CA VAL A 202 -0.29 9.62 2.48
C VAL A 202 -0.88 8.31 2.94
N ARG A 203 -0.06 7.48 3.57
CA ARG A 203 -0.47 6.18 4.15
C ARG A 203 -0.40 6.26 5.66
N TYR A 204 -1.26 5.54 6.36
CA TYR A 204 -1.29 5.51 7.83
C TYR A 204 -1.23 4.06 8.29
N SER A 205 -0.65 3.85 9.47
CA SER A 205 -0.78 2.58 10.18
C SER A 205 -2.24 2.31 10.57
N GLY A 206 -2.58 1.03 10.77
CA GLY A 206 -3.92 0.60 11.17
C GLY A 206 -4.36 1.11 12.54
N ASP A 207 -3.38 1.41 13.41
CA ASP A 207 -3.58 2.05 14.71
C ASP A 207 -3.51 3.58 14.68
N GLY A 208 -3.17 4.18 13.53
CA GLY A 208 -2.99 5.62 13.35
C GLY A 208 -1.75 6.24 14.04
N GLU A 209 -0.90 5.48 14.73
CA GLU A 209 0.29 6.01 15.42
C GLU A 209 1.41 6.44 14.46
N ARG A 210 1.38 5.99 13.20
CA ARG A 210 2.33 6.39 12.14
C ARG A 210 1.60 6.88 10.90
N ALA A 211 2.19 7.88 10.24
CA ALA A 211 1.86 8.24 8.87
C ALA A 211 3.12 8.30 8.01
N VAL A 212 3.02 7.82 6.77
CA VAL A 212 4.02 7.95 5.72
C VAL A 212 3.51 9.01 4.76
N VAL A 213 4.33 10.02 4.45
CA VAL A 213 4.05 11.07 3.47
C VAL A 213 5.12 11.01 2.39
N THR A 214 4.71 10.65 1.17
CA THR A 214 5.62 10.46 0.04
C THR A 214 5.36 11.55 -0.99
N LEU A 215 6.37 12.38 -1.27
CA LEU A 215 6.29 13.50 -2.19
C LEU A 215 6.91 13.15 -3.54
N TYR A 216 6.29 13.65 -4.60
CA TYR A 216 6.54 13.24 -5.97
C TYR A 216 6.67 14.46 -6.88
N GLU A 217 7.78 14.55 -7.63
CA GLU A 217 7.96 15.58 -8.64
C GLU A 217 7.27 15.17 -9.95
N GLN A 218 6.16 15.83 -10.30
CA GLN A 218 5.48 15.61 -11.57
C GLN A 218 6.21 16.35 -12.70
N ARG A 219 7.14 15.66 -13.37
CA ARG A 219 7.74 16.12 -14.63
C ARG A 219 6.99 15.49 -15.82
N PRO A 220 6.41 16.27 -16.75
CA PRO A 220 5.74 15.72 -17.93
C PRO A 220 6.65 14.73 -18.70
N GLY A 221 6.11 13.55 -19.03
CA GLY A 221 6.85 12.51 -19.75
C GLY A 221 7.87 11.73 -18.91
N ARG A 222 7.99 11.97 -17.60
CA ARG A 222 8.66 11.06 -16.66
C ARG A 222 7.65 10.58 -15.63
N GLU A 223 7.84 9.36 -15.15
CA GLU A 223 7.19 8.97 -13.91
C GLU A 223 7.89 9.61 -12.71
N SER A 224 7.09 9.85 -11.67
CA SER A 224 7.58 10.41 -10.42
C SER A 224 8.15 9.29 -9.54
N ALA A 225 9.48 9.17 -9.55
CA ALA A 225 10.18 8.69 -8.36
C ALA A 225 9.80 9.55 -7.14
N PRO A 226 9.74 9.01 -5.91
CA PRO A 226 9.71 9.84 -4.71
C PRO A 226 10.91 10.78 -4.69
N THR A 227 10.68 12.07 -4.44
CA THR A 227 11.76 13.01 -4.15
C THR A 227 12.08 13.05 -2.67
N GLU A 228 11.05 13.01 -1.83
CA GLU A 228 11.17 13.09 -0.37
C GLU A 228 10.09 12.20 0.28
N THR A 229 10.53 11.23 1.07
CA THR A 229 9.66 10.31 1.82
C THR A 229 9.81 10.60 3.31
N TYR A 230 8.72 10.84 4.03
CA TYR A 230 8.73 11.17 5.46
C TYR A 230 7.94 10.14 6.27
N LEU A 231 8.50 9.70 7.39
CA LEU A 231 7.78 9.00 8.45
C LEU A 231 7.43 9.98 9.57
N ILE A 232 6.14 10.03 9.93
CA ILE A 232 5.57 10.87 10.99
C ILE A 232 5.16 9.96 12.15
N ASP A 233 5.60 10.30 13.35
CA ASP A 233 5.04 9.80 14.60
C ASP A 233 3.89 10.72 15.02
N THR A 234 2.65 10.23 14.91
CA THR A 234 1.46 11.06 15.17
C THR A 234 1.24 11.30 16.67
N LEU A 235 1.77 10.42 17.54
CA LEU A 235 1.66 10.54 19.00
C LEU A 235 2.75 11.46 19.56
N ALA A 236 3.99 11.30 19.11
CA ALA A 236 5.11 12.14 19.53
C ALA A 236 5.14 13.51 18.84
N ALA A 237 4.29 13.74 17.83
CA ALA A 237 4.29 14.95 17.00
C ALA A 237 5.67 15.22 16.36
N THR A 238 6.35 14.17 15.88
CA THR A 238 7.66 14.27 15.23
C THR A 238 7.62 13.69 13.81
N SER A 239 8.60 14.06 12.99
CA SER A 239 8.79 13.50 11.66
C SER A 239 10.27 13.30 11.36
N ARG A 240 10.58 12.35 10.47
CA ARG A 240 11.92 12.10 9.95
C ARG A 240 11.86 11.72 8.48
N VAL A 241 12.88 12.13 7.71
CA VAL A 241 13.04 11.71 6.32
C VAL A 241 13.55 10.26 6.25
N LEU A 242 13.05 9.51 5.28
CA LEU A 242 13.52 8.18 4.87
C LEU A 242 14.30 8.36 3.57
N ILE A 243 15.60 8.67 3.69
CA ILE A 243 16.45 9.10 2.58
C ILE A 243 16.61 7.94 1.58
N GLY A 244 16.18 8.15 0.33
CA GLY A 244 16.25 7.13 -0.73
C GLY A 244 15.16 6.07 -0.68
N ALA A 245 14.19 6.14 0.24
CA ALA A 245 13.09 5.19 0.31
C ALA A 245 12.12 5.37 -0.88
N TRP A 246 12.11 4.36 -1.75
CA TRP A 246 11.40 4.33 -3.03
C TRP A 246 9.93 3.89 -2.90
N TRP A 247 9.65 2.97 -1.97
CA TRP A 247 8.29 2.66 -1.55
C TRP A 247 8.26 2.40 -0.05
N THR A 248 7.16 2.76 0.60
CA THR A 248 6.95 2.69 2.04
C THR A 248 5.50 2.35 2.31
N GLU A 249 5.27 1.41 3.22
CA GLU A 249 3.94 0.90 3.54
C GLU A 249 3.83 0.70 5.07
N PRO A 250 2.90 1.36 5.76
CA PRO A 250 2.57 1.05 7.15
C PRO A 250 1.80 -0.27 7.28
N SER A 251 1.88 -0.90 8.46
CA SER A 251 1.08 -2.07 8.83
C SER A 251 -0.43 -1.73 8.93
N PRO A 252 -1.34 -2.65 8.54
CA PRO A 252 -2.79 -2.46 8.62
C PRO A 252 -3.39 -2.79 10.00
N SER A 253 -2.59 -3.19 11.00
CA SER A 253 -3.08 -3.58 12.34
C SER A 253 -2.34 -2.88 13.50
N GLY A 254 -1.10 -2.47 13.27
CA GLY A 254 -0.24 -1.75 14.22
C GLY A 254 0.69 -0.81 13.46
N HIS A 255 1.75 -0.32 14.10
CA HIS A 255 2.61 0.74 13.55
C HIS A 255 4.01 0.31 13.08
N ALA A 256 4.19 -0.97 12.75
CA ALA A 256 5.33 -1.38 11.94
C ALA A 256 5.27 -0.71 10.55
N VAL A 257 6.43 -0.38 9.97
CA VAL A 257 6.53 0.25 8.64
C VAL A 257 7.57 -0.49 7.80
N PHE A 258 7.14 -0.99 6.64
CA PHE A 258 8.04 -1.45 5.60
C PHE A 258 8.59 -0.25 4.81
N ALA A 259 9.86 -0.28 4.46
CA ALA A 259 10.49 0.65 3.53
C ALA A 259 11.39 -0.11 2.55
N SER A 260 11.38 0.27 1.28
CA SER A 260 12.29 -0.27 0.28
C SER A 260 13.14 0.80 -0.38
N TYR A 261 14.36 0.42 -0.70
CA TYR A 261 15.39 1.22 -1.30
C TYR A 261 15.87 0.53 -2.59
N LEU A 262 16.76 1.18 -3.34
CA LEU A 262 17.27 0.66 -4.62
C LEU A 262 18.30 -0.48 -4.46
N ASP A 263 18.70 -0.78 -3.24
CA ASP A 263 19.74 -1.74 -2.86
C ASP A 263 19.29 -2.70 -1.72
N HIS A 264 18.33 -2.31 -0.88
CA HIS A 264 17.89 -3.09 0.28
C HIS A 264 16.40 -2.89 0.64
N ARG A 265 15.88 -3.74 1.52
CA ARG A 265 14.54 -3.64 2.15
C ARG A 265 14.70 -3.49 3.67
N GLU A 266 13.87 -2.66 4.30
CA GLU A 266 13.77 -2.51 5.76
C GLU A 266 12.36 -2.85 6.27
N LEU A 267 12.30 -3.39 7.48
CA LEU A 267 11.10 -3.43 8.32
C LEU A 267 11.41 -2.74 9.66
N GLN A 268 10.76 -1.60 9.88
CA GLN A 268 10.82 -0.85 11.14
C GLN A 268 9.70 -1.39 12.05
N LEU A 269 10.07 -1.95 13.20
CA LEU A 269 9.15 -2.58 14.15
C LEU A 269 8.54 -1.55 15.11
N GLU A 270 7.43 -1.93 15.75
CA GLU A 270 6.70 -1.12 16.74
C GLU A 270 7.62 -0.65 17.89
N ASP A 271 8.54 -1.51 18.34
CA ASP A 271 9.52 -1.20 19.38
C ASP A 271 10.65 -0.24 18.94
N GLY A 272 10.76 0.06 17.64
CA GLY A 272 11.78 0.94 17.06
C GLY A 272 13.03 0.23 16.53
N ARG A 273 13.14 -1.11 16.66
CA ARG A 273 14.16 -1.89 15.96
C ARG A 273 13.94 -1.85 14.44
N VAL A 274 15.02 -1.95 13.68
CA VAL A 274 14.98 -2.09 12.23
C VAL A 274 15.57 -3.43 11.85
N MET A 275 14.81 -4.23 11.11
CA MET A 275 15.30 -5.39 10.38
C MET A 275 15.62 -4.94 8.95
N SER A 276 16.72 -5.44 8.37
CA SER A 276 17.14 -5.10 7.00
C SER A 276 17.56 -6.34 6.23
N ALA A 277 17.27 -6.38 4.94
CA ALA A 277 17.66 -7.44 4.01
C ALA A 277 18.34 -6.82 2.78
N PRO A 278 19.53 -7.29 2.35
CA PRO A 278 20.31 -6.73 1.24
C PRO A 278 19.78 -7.19 -0.12
N ILE A 279 18.47 -7.00 -0.33
CA ILE A 279 17.74 -7.33 -1.56
C ILE A 279 16.94 -6.09 -1.92
N PRO A 280 17.07 -5.52 -3.14
CA PRO A 280 16.27 -4.37 -3.54
C PRO A 280 14.78 -4.73 -3.65
N PHE A 281 13.88 -3.76 -3.61
CA PHE A 281 12.50 -4.02 -4.03
C PHE A 281 12.41 -4.03 -5.54
N THR A 282 11.96 -5.16 -6.10
CA THR A 282 12.07 -5.44 -7.54
C THR A 282 10.78 -5.20 -8.33
N GLY A 283 9.58 -5.16 -7.72
CA GLY A 283 8.34 -4.79 -8.42
C GLY A 283 7.01 -5.41 -7.94
N GLY A 284 7.03 -6.28 -6.92
CA GLY A 284 5.86 -7.07 -6.51
C GLY A 284 4.77 -6.36 -5.68
N VAL A 285 3.67 -7.08 -5.43
CA VAL A 285 2.59 -6.67 -4.51
C VAL A 285 3.04 -6.94 -3.06
N LEU A 286 2.91 -5.95 -2.18
CA LEU A 286 3.09 -6.13 -0.73
C LEU A 286 1.75 -6.51 -0.09
N VAL A 287 1.76 -7.59 0.68
CA VAL A 287 0.65 -8.07 1.51
C VAL A 287 1.15 -8.25 2.93
N TRP A 288 0.49 -7.67 3.92
CA TRP A 288 0.84 -7.94 5.32
C TRP A 288 0.23 -9.26 5.81
N THR A 289 0.93 -9.96 6.72
CA THR A 289 0.39 -11.15 7.42
C THR A 289 -0.95 -10.88 8.10
N SER A 290 -1.69 -11.92 8.49
CA SER A 290 -3.04 -11.79 9.10
C SER A 290 -3.07 -11.12 10.48
N ASP A 291 -1.93 -11.03 11.16
CA ASP A 291 -1.69 -10.22 12.37
C ASP A 291 -1.17 -8.80 12.05
N GLY A 292 -0.86 -8.53 10.78
CA GLY A 292 -0.28 -7.31 10.24
C GLY A 292 1.17 -7.02 10.64
N ARG A 293 1.92 -8.01 11.18
CA ARG A 293 3.26 -7.77 11.76
C ARG A 293 4.43 -7.99 10.81
N ARG A 294 4.24 -8.72 9.72
CA ARG A 294 5.29 -8.99 8.72
C ARG A 294 4.81 -8.61 7.32
N PRO A 295 5.60 -7.85 6.54
CA PRO A 295 5.36 -7.69 5.13
C PRO A 295 5.73 -8.99 4.41
N LEU A 296 4.89 -9.37 3.46
CA LEU A 296 5.13 -10.40 2.48
C LEU A 296 5.08 -9.74 1.11
N LEU A 297 5.94 -10.16 0.19
CA LEU A 297 6.08 -9.51 -1.12
C LEU A 297 5.90 -10.56 -2.21
N SER A 298 5.13 -10.32 -3.27
CA SER A 298 5.29 -11.17 -4.46
C SER A 298 6.69 -10.97 -5.04
N PRO A 299 7.27 -11.98 -5.71
CA PRO A 299 8.43 -11.76 -6.57
C PRO A 299 8.10 -10.71 -7.65
N ASN A 300 9.13 -10.17 -8.29
CA ASN A 300 9.01 -9.38 -9.50
C ASN A 300 8.75 -10.27 -10.74
N GLU A 301 7.67 -11.03 -10.69
CA GLU A 301 7.18 -11.79 -11.84
C GLU A 301 6.13 -10.97 -12.60
N LEU A 302 6.08 -11.12 -13.92
CA LEU A 302 5.06 -10.48 -14.77
C LEU A 302 3.73 -11.25 -14.64
N ILE A 303 3.11 -11.17 -13.46
CA ILE A 303 2.05 -12.12 -13.09
C ILE A 303 0.73 -11.80 -13.80
N ASN A 304 0.19 -12.82 -14.48
CA ASN A 304 -1.07 -12.75 -15.21
C ASN A 304 -2.26 -12.40 -14.30
N PHE A 305 -3.24 -11.68 -14.86
CA PHE A 305 -4.52 -11.42 -14.20
C PHE A 305 -5.18 -12.72 -13.73
N ASP A 306 -5.74 -12.67 -12.52
CA ASP A 306 -6.54 -13.73 -11.90
C ASP A 306 -5.81 -15.07 -11.68
N SER A 307 -4.46 -15.05 -11.71
CA SER A 307 -3.60 -16.12 -11.23
C SER A 307 -3.15 -15.89 -9.78
N THR A 308 -2.55 -16.91 -9.14
CA THR A 308 -1.95 -16.78 -7.80
C THR A 308 -0.43 -16.69 -7.86
N ALA A 309 0.17 -15.63 -7.30
CA ALA A 309 1.60 -15.60 -7.03
C ALA A 309 1.90 -16.18 -5.64
N GLU A 310 3.02 -16.88 -5.49
CA GLU A 310 3.57 -17.18 -4.17
C GLU A 310 4.26 -15.94 -3.61
N LEU A 311 4.17 -15.74 -2.29
CA LEU A 311 4.75 -14.59 -1.59
C LEU A 311 6.08 -14.96 -0.94
N GLU A 312 6.96 -13.99 -0.88
CA GLU A 312 8.26 -13.99 -0.22
C GLU A 312 8.20 -13.32 1.16
N THR A 313 9.17 -13.65 1.99
CA THR A 313 9.55 -12.95 3.21
C THR A 313 10.45 -11.73 2.91
N LEU A 314 10.76 -10.91 3.93
CA LEU A 314 11.63 -9.72 3.80
C LEU A 314 13.01 -10.06 3.20
N ASP A 315 13.55 -11.22 3.58
CA ASP A 315 14.81 -11.82 3.15
C ASP A 315 14.70 -12.72 1.90
N GLY A 316 13.59 -12.59 1.15
CA GLY A 316 13.45 -13.20 -0.17
C GLY A 316 13.35 -14.73 -0.16
N GLN A 317 12.97 -15.35 0.97
CA GLN A 317 12.63 -16.77 1.02
C GLN A 317 11.13 -16.96 0.77
N LEU A 318 10.75 -18.03 0.07
CA LEU A 318 9.35 -18.40 -0.14
C LEU A 318 8.61 -18.56 1.20
N ALA A 319 7.49 -17.87 1.35
CA ALA A 319 6.68 -17.88 2.56
C ALA A 319 5.64 -19.02 2.59
N GLY A 320 5.52 -19.82 1.52
CA GLY A 320 4.49 -20.86 1.38
C GLY A 320 3.06 -20.31 1.26
N LEU A 321 2.90 -18.99 1.08
CA LEU A 321 1.61 -18.32 0.95
C LEU A 321 1.38 -17.90 -0.51
N ALA A 322 0.34 -18.42 -1.15
CA ALA A 322 -0.04 -18.03 -2.52
C ALA A 322 -1.36 -17.27 -2.53
N VAL A 323 -1.38 -16.09 -3.17
CA VAL A 323 -2.54 -15.17 -3.20
C VAL A 323 -2.86 -14.66 -4.61
N PRO A 324 -4.12 -14.28 -4.91
CA PRO A 324 -4.50 -13.70 -6.20
C PRO A 324 -3.81 -12.36 -6.45
N THR A 325 -3.31 -12.16 -7.65
CA THR A 325 -2.48 -10.99 -8.02
C THR A 325 -3.29 -9.78 -8.47
N LEU A 326 -2.62 -8.64 -8.67
CA LEU A 326 -3.22 -7.41 -9.21
C LEU A 326 -4.47 -6.94 -8.43
N ARG A 327 -4.42 -7.10 -7.10
CA ARG A 327 -5.45 -6.65 -6.16
C ARG A 327 -4.94 -5.44 -5.36
N VAL A 328 -5.75 -4.39 -5.27
CA VAL A 328 -5.50 -3.17 -4.48
C VAL A 328 -6.07 -3.32 -3.06
N ASN A 329 -5.35 -2.74 -2.09
CA ASN A 329 -5.57 -2.93 -0.65
C ASN A 329 -5.68 -4.41 -0.22
N PRO A 330 -4.74 -5.30 -0.65
CA PRO A 330 -4.79 -6.73 -0.36
C PRO A 330 -4.60 -6.99 1.14
N GLN A 331 -5.46 -7.83 1.73
CA GLN A 331 -5.38 -8.17 3.15
C GLN A 331 -5.90 -9.57 3.47
N PHE A 332 -5.31 -10.19 4.48
CA PHE A 332 -5.85 -11.39 5.11
C PHE A 332 -6.90 -11.05 6.20
N ILE A 333 -7.85 -11.96 6.40
CA ILE A 333 -8.96 -11.83 7.35
C ILE A 333 -9.06 -13.15 8.15
N ALA A 334 -9.74 -13.13 9.30
CA ALA A 334 -10.06 -14.32 10.09
C ALA A 334 -8.83 -15.24 10.32
N GLY A 335 -7.77 -14.68 10.91
CA GLY A 335 -6.51 -15.40 11.18
C GLY A 335 -5.68 -15.77 9.94
N GLY A 336 -6.17 -15.53 8.72
CA GLY A 336 -5.56 -15.98 7.47
C GLY A 336 -6.36 -17.07 6.74
N ASP A 337 -7.57 -17.40 7.19
CA ASP A 337 -8.48 -18.32 6.49
C ASP A 337 -9.17 -17.69 5.27
N LEU A 338 -9.16 -16.36 5.17
CA LEU A 338 -9.71 -15.59 4.05
C LEU A 338 -8.72 -14.53 3.58
N PHE A 339 -8.77 -14.19 2.29
CA PHE A 339 -8.04 -13.08 1.66
C PHE A 339 -9.02 -12.19 0.89
N ALA A 340 -8.75 -10.89 0.84
CA ALA A 340 -9.56 -9.91 0.12
C ALA A 340 -8.72 -8.83 -0.55
N GLY A 341 -9.24 -8.29 -1.65
CA GLY A 341 -8.71 -7.11 -2.31
C GLY A 341 -9.65 -6.58 -3.38
N VAL A 342 -9.44 -5.35 -3.83
CA VAL A 342 -10.14 -4.80 -5.00
C VAL A 342 -9.38 -5.20 -6.25
N ARG A 343 -9.96 -6.03 -7.11
CA ARG A 343 -9.41 -6.24 -8.46
C ARG A 343 -9.63 -4.94 -9.25
N LEU A 344 -8.54 -4.34 -9.73
CA LEU A 344 -8.62 -3.16 -10.59
C LEU A 344 -9.31 -3.49 -11.93
N GLY A 345 -9.91 -2.47 -12.54
CA GLY A 345 -10.61 -2.60 -13.82
C GLY A 345 -9.69 -3.10 -14.94
N GLY A 346 -10.01 -4.30 -15.44
CA GLY A 346 -9.48 -4.83 -16.71
C GLY A 346 -10.50 -4.55 -17.82
N ARG A 347 -10.99 -5.61 -18.49
CA ARG A 347 -12.12 -5.52 -19.44
C ARG A 347 -13.50 -5.33 -18.77
N GLY A 348 -13.55 -4.87 -17.53
CA GLY A 348 -14.77 -4.78 -16.73
C GLY A 348 -14.52 -4.18 -15.34
N PRO A 349 -15.58 -3.77 -14.62
CA PRO A 349 -15.52 -2.87 -13.47
C PRO A 349 -14.62 -3.37 -12.33
N SER A 350 -14.04 -2.43 -11.60
CA SER A 350 -13.28 -2.64 -10.38
C SER A 350 -14.19 -3.18 -9.29
N LYS A 351 -13.85 -4.27 -8.61
CA LYS A 351 -14.73 -4.87 -7.58
C LYS A 351 -13.96 -5.49 -6.43
N LEU A 352 -14.55 -5.48 -5.23
CA LEU A 352 -14.08 -6.31 -4.12
C LEU A 352 -14.22 -7.78 -4.49
N GLU A 353 -13.18 -8.55 -4.23
CA GLU A 353 -13.18 -10.00 -4.36
C GLU A 353 -12.65 -10.62 -3.07
N LEU A 354 -13.28 -11.73 -2.66
CA LEU A 354 -12.97 -12.47 -1.44
C LEU A 354 -12.57 -13.91 -1.84
N PHE A 355 -11.60 -14.49 -1.15
CA PHE A 355 -11.07 -15.83 -1.43
C PHE A 355 -10.90 -16.62 -0.13
N ARG A 356 -11.11 -17.94 -0.17
CA ARG A 356 -10.75 -18.85 0.94
C ARG A 356 -9.30 -19.29 0.80
N CYS A 357 -8.58 -19.25 1.91
CA CYS A 357 -7.17 -19.63 2.01
C CYS A 357 -7.04 -21.02 2.65
N ARG A 358 -7.06 -22.06 1.81
CA ARG A 358 -6.89 -23.46 2.24
C ARG A 358 -5.44 -23.71 2.64
N ILE A 359 -5.22 -24.46 3.73
CA ILE A 359 -3.89 -24.99 4.06
C ILE A 359 -3.51 -25.95 2.94
N ASP A 360 -2.46 -25.59 2.21
CA ASP A 360 -1.97 -26.32 1.04
C ASP A 360 -0.45 -26.18 1.02
N PRO A 361 0.30 -27.18 1.49
CA PRO A 361 1.74 -27.15 1.48
C PRO A 361 2.23 -27.36 0.03
N ARG A 362 2.17 -26.30 -0.78
CA ARG A 362 2.92 -26.24 -2.04
C ARG A 362 4.38 -26.56 -1.73
N ALA A 363 4.96 -27.47 -2.50
CA ALA A 363 6.40 -27.69 -2.44
C ALA A 363 7.09 -26.40 -2.89
N ALA A 364 8.00 -25.87 -2.06
CA ALA A 364 8.78 -24.68 -2.39
C ALA A 364 9.48 -24.88 -3.73
N THR A 365 9.17 -24.04 -4.72
CA THR A 365 9.67 -24.22 -6.09
C THR A 365 11.19 -23.99 -6.09
N PRO A 366 12.02 -25.00 -6.40
CA PRO A 366 13.47 -24.89 -6.27
C PRO A 366 14.10 -24.04 -7.39
N THR A 367 13.33 -23.80 -8.45
CA THR A 367 13.75 -23.10 -9.67
C THR A 367 12.73 -22.04 -10.06
N VAL A 368 13.16 -21.08 -10.89
CA VAL A 368 12.26 -20.19 -11.62
C VAL A 368 12.52 -20.36 -13.12
N THR A 369 11.44 -20.34 -13.92
CA THR A 369 11.53 -20.29 -15.39
C THR A 369 11.35 -18.86 -15.84
N LEU A 370 12.28 -18.38 -16.68
CA LEU A 370 12.39 -17.02 -17.18
C LEU A 370 12.54 -17.08 -18.71
N TYR A 371 12.03 -16.10 -19.47
CA TYR A 371 12.24 -16.08 -20.93
C TYR A 371 12.79 -14.74 -21.40
N TYR A 372 14.04 -14.66 -21.84
CA TYR A 372 14.63 -13.39 -22.30
C TYR A 372 14.31 -13.14 -23.78
N GLY A 373 13.70 -11.99 -24.07
CA GLY A 373 13.45 -11.56 -25.44
C GLY A 373 14.74 -11.15 -26.14
N GLU A 374 15.02 -11.76 -27.29
CA GLU A 374 16.16 -11.39 -28.14
C GLU A 374 16.15 -9.88 -28.47
N SER A 375 17.31 -9.23 -28.35
CA SER A 375 17.60 -8.00 -29.10
C SER A 375 18.48 -8.33 -30.31
N SER A 376 19.48 -7.51 -30.64
CA SER A 376 20.27 -7.68 -31.87
C SER A 376 21.78 -7.61 -31.66
N PHE A 377 22.27 -7.88 -30.45
CA PHE A 377 23.69 -7.75 -30.10
C PHE A 377 24.19 -8.79 -29.09
N GLU A 378 23.32 -9.59 -28.49
CA GLU A 378 23.69 -10.73 -27.67
C GLU A 378 24.39 -11.79 -28.53
N PRO A 379 25.42 -12.49 -28.04
CA PRO A 379 26.17 -13.44 -28.85
C PRO A 379 25.31 -14.63 -29.30
N TRP A 380 24.23 -14.93 -28.57
CA TRP A 380 23.27 -15.99 -28.84
C TRP A 380 22.03 -15.54 -29.64
N ALA A 381 21.83 -14.25 -29.90
CA ALA A 381 20.62 -13.75 -30.56
C ALA A 381 20.49 -14.24 -32.01
N ALA A 382 19.25 -14.47 -32.46
CA ALA A 382 18.95 -14.76 -33.86
C ALA A 382 19.35 -13.59 -34.77
N LYS A 383 19.87 -13.91 -35.95
CA LYS A 383 20.14 -12.94 -37.01
C LYS A 383 18.82 -12.39 -37.58
N ARG A 384 18.92 -11.32 -38.38
CA ARG A 384 17.77 -10.68 -39.07
C ARG A 384 17.01 -11.60 -40.03
N ASP A 385 17.58 -12.75 -40.41
CA ASP A 385 16.95 -13.80 -41.22
C ASP A 385 16.23 -14.88 -40.38
N GLY A 386 16.21 -14.73 -39.05
CA GLY A 386 15.65 -15.70 -38.10
C GLY A 386 16.59 -16.86 -37.74
N THR A 387 17.81 -16.93 -38.29
CA THR A 387 18.75 -18.02 -37.99
C THR A 387 19.53 -17.78 -36.70
N ALA A 388 19.55 -18.79 -35.83
CA ALA A 388 20.38 -18.79 -34.63
C ALA A 388 21.88 -19.03 -34.97
N PRO A 389 22.81 -18.58 -34.11
CA PRO A 389 24.20 -19.07 -34.09
C PRO A 389 24.26 -20.60 -33.91
N ALA A 390 25.33 -21.25 -34.35
CA ALA A 390 25.46 -22.71 -34.29
C ALA A 390 25.72 -23.24 -32.87
N ASP A 391 26.32 -22.42 -32.00
CA ASP A 391 26.65 -22.68 -30.59
C ASP A 391 25.86 -21.76 -29.64
N TRP A 392 24.65 -21.36 -30.04
CA TRP A 392 23.87 -20.33 -29.33
C TRP A 392 23.55 -20.71 -27.88
N GLU A 393 23.40 -21.99 -27.56
CA GLU A 393 23.15 -22.50 -26.19
C GLU A 393 24.36 -22.20 -25.31
N GLN A 394 25.55 -22.55 -25.77
CA GLN A 394 26.80 -22.33 -25.05
C GLN A 394 27.15 -20.83 -24.99
N LEU A 395 26.69 -20.03 -25.95
CA LEU A 395 26.84 -18.56 -25.91
C LEU A 395 25.87 -17.91 -24.93
N ALA A 396 24.65 -18.44 -24.76
CA ALA A 396 23.71 -17.99 -23.74
C ALA A 396 24.16 -18.42 -22.33
N GLU A 397 24.62 -19.66 -22.18
CA GLU A 397 25.18 -20.20 -20.93
C GLU A 397 26.32 -19.32 -20.41
N ARG A 398 27.34 -19.04 -21.24
CA ARG A 398 28.48 -18.18 -20.86
C ARG A 398 28.09 -16.72 -20.55
N ASP A 399 27.08 -16.18 -21.22
CA ASP A 399 26.56 -14.82 -20.96
C ASP A 399 25.83 -14.74 -19.60
N LEU A 400 25.13 -15.82 -19.23
CA LEU A 400 24.50 -15.99 -17.90
C LEU A 400 25.54 -16.27 -16.79
N GLU A 401 26.55 -17.13 -17.05
CA GLU A 401 27.63 -17.42 -16.10
C GLU A 401 28.49 -16.18 -15.77
N VAL A 402 28.75 -15.30 -16.74
CA VAL A 402 29.52 -14.06 -16.54
C VAL A 402 28.86 -13.11 -15.54
N ILE A 403 27.53 -13.16 -15.40
CA ILE A 403 26.78 -12.45 -14.37
C ILE A 403 26.41 -13.34 -13.17
N GLY A 404 26.97 -14.54 -13.07
CA GLY A 404 26.79 -15.47 -11.96
C GLY A 404 25.38 -16.08 -11.88
N LEU A 405 24.78 -16.43 -13.01
CA LEU A 405 23.57 -17.26 -13.08
C LEU A 405 23.94 -18.66 -13.58
N HIS A 406 23.42 -19.70 -12.94
CA HIS A 406 23.77 -21.10 -13.21
C HIS A 406 22.53 -21.87 -13.67
N PRO A 407 22.20 -21.85 -14.97
CA PRO A 407 20.99 -22.48 -15.48
C PRO A 407 21.03 -24.01 -15.41
N PHE A 408 19.92 -24.61 -14.97
CA PHE A 408 19.64 -26.04 -15.10
C PHE A 408 19.17 -26.42 -16.51
N GLU A 409 18.58 -25.47 -17.23
CA GLU A 409 18.01 -25.67 -18.56
C GLU A 409 18.08 -24.34 -19.34
N ILE A 410 18.46 -24.43 -20.62
CA ILE A 410 18.38 -23.33 -21.60
C ILE A 410 17.63 -23.87 -22.82
N GLY A 411 16.74 -23.06 -23.40
CA GLY A 411 15.95 -23.43 -24.57
C GLY A 411 15.44 -22.22 -25.36
N ARG A 412 14.79 -22.47 -26.49
CA ARG A 412 14.05 -21.45 -27.26
C ARG A 412 12.57 -21.81 -27.30
N THR A 413 11.73 -20.81 -27.10
CA THR A 413 10.31 -20.88 -27.47
C THR A 413 10.04 -19.97 -28.67
N PRO A 414 9.10 -20.30 -29.57
CA PRO A 414 8.45 -19.29 -30.41
C PRO A 414 7.81 -18.20 -29.52
N ASN A 415 7.67 -16.99 -30.08
CA ASN A 415 7.25 -15.80 -29.35
C ASN A 415 5.90 -15.98 -28.62
N LEU A 416 5.87 -15.60 -27.34
CA LEU A 416 4.76 -15.87 -26.42
C LEU A 416 3.58 -14.89 -26.54
N ASP A 417 3.78 -13.69 -27.10
CA ASP A 417 2.67 -12.77 -27.41
C ASP A 417 2.96 -11.91 -28.66
N PRO A 418 2.12 -11.94 -29.71
CA PRO A 418 2.22 -11.02 -30.84
C PRO A 418 1.93 -9.54 -30.48
N GLN A 419 1.38 -9.21 -29.30
CA GLN A 419 1.10 -7.82 -28.90
C GLN A 419 2.32 -7.05 -28.39
N ILE A 420 3.45 -7.72 -28.09
CA ILE A 420 4.75 -7.07 -27.85
C ILE A 420 5.63 -7.10 -29.13
N ALA A 421 5.04 -7.40 -30.29
CA ALA A 421 5.70 -7.16 -31.58
C ALA A 421 5.83 -5.65 -31.81
N CYS A 422 7.04 -5.20 -32.18
CA CYS A 422 7.22 -3.83 -32.65
C CYS A 422 6.38 -3.62 -33.92
N ASP A 423 5.68 -2.50 -33.99
CA ASP A 423 4.75 -2.05 -35.05
C ASP A 423 5.44 -1.69 -36.38
N ARG A 424 6.55 -2.37 -36.71
CA ARG A 424 7.39 -2.14 -37.90
C ARG A 424 7.69 -3.45 -38.64
N PRO A 425 7.62 -3.48 -39.98
CA PRO A 425 7.85 -4.68 -40.80
C PRO A 425 9.33 -5.14 -40.88
N ALA A 426 10.16 -4.73 -39.93
CA ALA A 426 11.58 -5.07 -39.83
C ALA A 426 11.96 -5.59 -38.42
N CYS A 427 10.98 -5.96 -37.60
CA CYS A 427 11.21 -6.71 -36.37
C CYS A 427 11.75 -8.11 -36.73
N PRO A 428 12.81 -8.62 -36.08
CA PRO A 428 13.25 -10.01 -36.27
C PRO A 428 12.11 -10.98 -35.95
N THR A 429 12.08 -12.14 -36.61
CA THR A 429 11.17 -13.26 -36.30
C THR A 429 11.66 -14.02 -35.05
N GLY A 430 12.02 -13.28 -34.01
CA GLY A 430 12.84 -13.73 -32.89
C GLY A 430 12.18 -14.81 -32.04
N PHE A 431 13.05 -15.66 -31.48
CA PHE A 431 12.69 -16.59 -30.42
C PHE A 431 12.74 -15.87 -29.07
N VAL A 432 12.25 -16.53 -28.03
CA VAL A 432 12.49 -16.12 -26.65
C VAL A 432 13.37 -17.17 -25.99
N LEU A 433 14.48 -16.73 -25.38
CA LEU A 433 15.44 -17.57 -24.67
C LEU A 433 14.83 -18.02 -23.34
N ARG A 434 14.25 -19.22 -23.29
CA ARG A 434 13.80 -19.83 -22.03
C ARG A 434 15.02 -20.26 -21.23
N VAL A 435 15.04 -19.93 -19.94
CA VAL A 435 16.10 -20.27 -18.98
C VAL A 435 15.43 -20.75 -17.70
N VAL A 436 15.94 -21.84 -17.11
CA VAL A 436 15.55 -22.32 -15.78
C VAL A 436 16.76 -22.21 -14.85
N ILE A 437 16.63 -21.44 -13.78
CA ILE A 437 17.71 -21.17 -12.80
C ILE A 437 17.26 -21.55 -11.38
N PRO A 438 18.18 -21.70 -10.41
CA PRO A 438 17.83 -21.77 -8.99
C PRO A 438 16.97 -20.57 -8.55
N TYR A 439 15.93 -20.80 -7.75
CA TYR A 439 15.05 -19.72 -7.27
C TYR A 439 15.80 -18.65 -6.44
N ALA A 440 16.92 -19.03 -5.81
CA ALA A 440 17.81 -18.12 -5.09
C ALA A 440 18.58 -17.12 -6.00
N GLU A 441 18.60 -17.33 -7.31
CA GLU A 441 19.28 -16.46 -8.28
C GLU A 441 18.33 -15.48 -8.99
N ARG A 442 17.01 -15.58 -8.75
CA ARG A 442 15.97 -14.84 -9.48
C ARG A 442 16.15 -13.32 -9.49
N ASP A 443 16.50 -12.68 -8.37
CA ASP A 443 16.66 -11.22 -8.33
C ASP A 443 17.84 -10.74 -9.19
N ARG A 444 18.92 -11.53 -9.26
CA ARG A 444 20.06 -11.29 -10.16
C ARG A 444 19.66 -11.48 -11.62
N ALA A 445 18.75 -12.42 -11.89
CA ALA A 445 18.21 -12.71 -13.21
C ALA A 445 17.15 -11.70 -13.70
N TYR A 446 16.36 -11.11 -12.80
CA TYR A 446 15.47 -9.99 -13.10
C TYR A 446 16.24 -8.68 -13.31
N ALA A 447 17.39 -8.51 -12.64
CA ALA A 447 18.28 -7.36 -12.84
C ALA A 447 19.03 -7.39 -14.19
N ARG A 448 19.10 -8.54 -14.88
CA ARG A 448 19.75 -8.66 -16.20
C ARG A 448 18.87 -8.10 -17.31
N CYS A 449 19.04 -6.82 -17.62
CA CYS A 449 18.57 -6.26 -18.88
C CYS A 449 19.40 -6.81 -20.06
N PHE A 450 18.74 -7.37 -21.07
CA PHE A 450 19.36 -7.76 -22.35
C PHE A 450 19.15 -6.73 -23.47
N ARG A 451 18.14 -5.85 -23.38
CA ARG A 451 17.90 -4.80 -24.38
C ARG A 451 18.80 -3.58 -24.16
N GLU A 452 19.12 -2.87 -25.25
CA GLU A 452 19.63 -1.51 -25.18
C GLU A 452 18.58 -0.61 -24.49
N PRO A 453 19.00 0.41 -23.71
CA PRO A 453 18.08 1.45 -23.25
C PRO A 453 17.55 2.19 -24.48
N TYR A 454 16.30 1.91 -24.87
CA TYR A 454 15.62 2.54 -26.01
C TYR A 454 15.80 4.07 -25.93
N ALA A 455 16.38 4.68 -26.95
CA ALA A 455 16.59 6.13 -27.04
C ALA A 455 15.28 6.93 -27.30
N GLY A 456 14.13 6.34 -26.98
CA GLY A 456 12.80 6.94 -27.06
C GLY A 456 12.19 7.14 -25.68
N THR A 457 11.50 8.25 -25.47
CA THR A 457 10.87 8.61 -24.19
C THR A 457 9.71 7.69 -23.85
N LEU A 458 9.98 6.63 -23.08
CA LEU A 458 8.97 5.84 -22.38
C LEU A 458 9.13 6.02 -20.87
N THR A 459 8.00 6.14 -20.17
CA THR A 459 7.93 6.49 -18.76
C THR A 459 8.40 5.34 -17.86
N LEU A 460 8.99 5.67 -16.71
CA LEU A 460 9.43 4.70 -15.69
C LEU A 460 8.28 3.89 -15.05
N GLY A 461 7.04 4.09 -15.50
CA GLY A 461 5.94 3.15 -15.27
C GLY A 461 6.25 1.77 -15.85
N ALA A 462 7.10 1.71 -16.87
CA ALA A 462 7.88 0.52 -17.23
C ALA A 462 8.99 0.19 -16.21
N ALA A 463 8.66 0.23 -14.92
CA ALA A 463 9.37 -0.42 -13.82
C ALA A 463 8.38 -1.25 -13.00
N ILE A 464 7.21 -0.70 -12.64
CA ILE A 464 6.06 -1.47 -12.12
C ILE A 464 5.40 -2.31 -13.24
N ALA A 465 5.50 -1.86 -14.49
CA ALA A 465 5.24 -2.63 -15.71
C ALA A 465 6.56 -2.88 -16.49
N GLY A 466 7.66 -3.17 -15.78
CA GLY A 466 9.04 -3.21 -16.29
C GLY A 466 9.43 -4.35 -17.24
N PHE A 467 8.50 -4.86 -18.04
CA PHE A 467 8.66 -5.98 -18.98
C PHE A 467 9.47 -5.60 -20.24
N HIS A 468 10.45 -4.70 -20.09
CA HIS A 468 11.32 -4.19 -21.16
C HIS A 468 12.82 -4.40 -20.86
N CYS A 469 13.17 -4.75 -19.62
CA CYS A 469 14.50 -5.25 -19.24
C CYS A 469 14.44 -6.62 -18.56
N ALA A 470 13.36 -6.92 -17.82
CA ALA A 470 13.17 -8.23 -17.21
C ALA A 470 12.92 -9.34 -18.26
N PRO A 471 13.16 -10.61 -17.92
CA PRO A 471 12.65 -11.74 -18.70
C PRO A 471 11.13 -11.66 -18.84
N LEU A 472 10.67 -11.90 -20.06
CA LEU A 472 9.28 -12.04 -20.46
C LEU A 472 8.68 -13.30 -19.79
N TYR A 473 7.76 -13.09 -18.85
CA TYR A 473 6.85 -14.10 -18.30
C TYR A 473 7.46 -15.27 -17.49
N PRO A 474 6.63 -15.92 -16.66
CA PRO A 474 6.56 -17.36 -16.53
C PRO A 474 5.43 -17.91 -17.43
N ALA A 475 5.60 -19.11 -18.01
CA ALA A 475 4.49 -19.80 -18.69
C ALA A 475 3.62 -20.58 -17.70
N GLY A 476 2.32 -20.62 -17.95
CA GLY A 476 1.32 -21.46 -17.28
C GLY A 476 0.34 -22.04 -18.29
#